data_AF-A0A3D4JE14-F1
#
_entry.id   AF-A0A3D4JE14-F1
#
_cell.length_a   1.000
_cell.length_b   1.000
_cell.length_c   1.000
_cell.angle_alpha   90.00
_cell.angle_beta   90.00
_cell.angle_gamma   90.00
#
_symmetry.space_group_name_H-M   'P 1'
#
loop_
_entity.id
_entity.type
_entity.pdbx_description
1 polymer ?
#
loop_
_entity_poly.entity_id
_entity_poly.type
_entity_poly.pdbx_seq_one_letter_code
_entity_poly.pdbx_strand_id
1 'polypeptide(L)'
;MIFFLSYLLMTDSRYRDSIIKLRFISLTFALLALTFGFYLVLAHDLSTYSLEFSIIRGFNTWCWMLAFIGLAGAYLNFNNSFLKYASEAALPFYILHQSVIVILGYFIREWDLAVFPKYILLASVSFVIIMALYEGIVKRTNVTRLLFGMKG
;
A
#
# COMPACT_ATOMS: atom_id res chain seq x y z
N MET A 1 -7.17 -1.75 -20.84
CA MET A 1 -5.92 -1.86 -21.65
C MET A 1 -4.65 -1.74 -20.82
N ILE A 2 -4.51 -0.76 -19.93
CA ILE A 2 -3.27 -0.54 -19.13
C ILE A 2 -2.87 -1.77 -18.27
N PHE A 3 -3.83 -2.44 -17.60
CA PHE A 3 -3.54 -3.61 -16.76
C PHE A 3 -2.90 -4.79 -17.50
N PHE A 4 -3.30 -5.03 -18.75
CA PHE A 4 -2.76 -6.13 -19.56
C PHE A 4 -1.31 -5.85 -19.98
N LEU A 5 -1.01 -4.59 -20.32
CA LEU A 5 0.33 -4.15 -20.68
C LEU A 5 1.28 -4.23 -19.48
N SER A 6 0.82 -3.80 -18.30
CA SER A 6 1.58 -3.91 -17.05
C SER A 6 1.86 -5.36 -16.66
N TYR A 7 0.89 -6.26 -16.84
CA TYR A 7 1.08 -7.69 -16.59
C TYR A 7 2.14 -8.30 -17.52
N LEU A 8 2.07 -7.97 -18.81
CA LEU A 8 3.01 -8.48 -19.81
C LEU A 8 4.44 -7.99 -19.56
N LEU A 9 4.60 -6.70 -19.21
CA LEU A 9 5.89 -6.12 -18.82
C LEU A 9 6.49 -6.75 -17.55
N MET A 10 5.64 -7.16 -16.60
CA MET A 10 6.09 -7.73 -15.32
C MET A 10 6.44 -9.23 -15.41
N THR A 11 5.99 -9.89 -16.49
CA THR A 11 6.22 -11.32 -16.75
C THR A 11 7.61 -11.57 -17.33
N ASP A 12 8.18 -10.59 -18.03
CA ASP A 12 9.52 -10.68 -18.59
C ASP A 12 10.57 -10.36 -17.52
N SER A 13 11.43 -11.34 -17.23
CA SER A 13 12.48 -11.25 -16.22
C SER A 13 13.47 -10.11 -16.49
N ARG A 14 13.64 -9.73 -17.77
CA ARG A 14 14.58 -8.68 -18.18
C ARG A 14 14.14 -7.28 -17.73
N TYR A 15 12.83 -7.04 -17.67
CA TYR A 15 12.26 -5.79 -17.15
C TYR A 15 12.33 -5.73 -15.63
N ARG A 16 12.05 -6.86 -14.94
CA ARG A 16 12.22 -6.96 -13.49
C ARG A 16 13.65 -6.68 -13.04
N ASP A 17 14.64 -7.28 -13.71
CA ASP A 17 16.06 -7.06 -13.38
C ASP A 17 16.49 -5.61 -13.64
N SER A 18 15.93 -4.98 -14.67
CA SER A 18 16.17 -3.56 -14.96
C SER A 18 15.58 -2.66 -13.85
N ILE A 19 14.36 -2.94 -13.40
CA ILE A 19 13.71 -2.21 -12.30
C ILE A 19 14.50 -2.38 -10.99
N ILE A 20 15.02 -3.58 -10.72
CA ILE A 20 15.86 -3.85 -9.54
C ILE A 20 17.19 -3.07 -9.60
N LYS A 21 17.82 -2.98 -10.77
CA LYS A 21 19.07 -2.19 -10.94
C LYS A 21 18.85 -0.70 -10.72
N LEU A 22 17.69 -0.16 -11.13
CA LEU A 22 17.34 1.24 -10.93
C LEU A 22 16.80 1.56 -9.52
N ARG A 23 16.71 0.59 -8.59
CA ARG A 23 16.11 0.79 -7.26
C ARG A 23 16.66 2.00 -6.49
N PHE A 24 17.98 2.20 -6.50
CA PHE A 24 18.62 3.32 -5.80
C PHE A 24 18.46 4.63 -6.56
N ILE A 25 18.44 4.59 -7.90
CA ILE A 25 18.22 5.77 -8.74
C ILE A 25 16.78 6.28 -8.58
N SER A 26 15.79 5.38 -8.53
CA SER A 26 14.40 5.75 -8.26
C SER A 26 14.20 6.25 -6.83
N LEU A 27 14.92 5.67 -5.85
CA LEU A 27 14.85 6.10 -4.46
C LEU A 27 15.49 7.48 -4.24
N THR A 28 16.63 7.77 -4.85
CA THR A 28 17.23 9.11 -4.79
C THR A 28 16.35 10.14 -5.50
N PHE A 29 15.77 9.81 -6.66
CA PHE A 29 14.81 10.70 -7.33
C PHE A 29 13.54 10.95 -6.50
N ALA A 30 13.00 9.91 -5.84
CA ALA A 30 11.83 10.05 -4.97
C ALA A 30 12.14 10.90 -3.73
N LEU A 31 13.32 10.75 -3.13
CA LEU A 31 13.74 11.55 -1.99
C LEU A 31 13.96 13.01 -2.39
N LEU A 32 14.62 13.24 -3.53
CA LEU A 32 14.86 14.57 -4.08
C LEU A 32 13.54 15.27 -4.43
N ALA A 33 12.63 14.58 -5.13
CA ALA A 33 11.31 15.11 -5.48
C ALA A 33 10.47 15.41 -4.23
N LEU A 34 10.56 14.60 -3.17
CA LEU A 34 9.91 14.86 -1.89
C LEU A 34 10.50 16.09 -1.20
N THR A 35 11.83 16.18 -1.08
CA THR A 35 12.48 17.35 -0.47
C THR A 35 12.23 18.64 -1.24
N PHE A 36 12.22 18.56 -2.58
CA PHE A 36 11.94 19.70 -3.45
C PHE A 36 10.48 20.13 -3.38
N GLY A 37 9.54 19.17 -3.35
CA GLY A 37 8.12 19.45 -3.15
C GLY A 37 7.82 20.07 -1.78
N PHE A 38 8.47 19.58 -0.72
CA PHE A 38 8.33 20.15 0.62
C PHE A 38 8.94 21.56 0.72
N TYR A 39 10.09 21.77 0.07
CA TYR A 39 10.72 23.09 -0.02
C TYR A 39 9.84 24.10 -0.77
N LEU A 40 9.21 23.72 -1.89
CA LEU A 40 8.31 24.61 -2.63
C LEU A 40 7.04 24.97 -1.84
N VAL A 41 6.49 24.02 -1.06
CA VAL A 41 5.33 24.28 -0.19
C VAL A 41 5.71 25.24 0.94
N LEU A 42 6.88 25.07 1.55
CA LEU A 42 7.32 25.90 2.68
C LEU A 42 7.84 27.28 2.25
N ALA A 43 8.43 27.39 1.06
CA ALA A 43 9.09 28.61 0.59
C ALA A 43 8.21 29.55 -0.26
N HIS A 44 7.14 29.05 -0.89
CA HIS A 44 6.31 29.84 -1.82
C HIS A 44 4.83 29.93 -1.44
N ASP A 45 4.42 29.42 -0.26
CA ASP A 45 3.04 29.46 0.24
C ASP A 45 2.01 29.03 -0.83
N LEU A 46 2.43 28.09 -1.68
CA LEU A 46 1.59 27.60 -2.77
C LEU A 46 0.43 26.83 -2.15
N SER A 47 -0.78 27.35 -2.38
CA SER A 47 -2.02 26.65 -2.10
C SER A 47 -1.88 25.18 -2.53
N THR A 48 -2.26 24.26 -1.65
CA THR A 48 -2.18 22.80 -1.85
C THR A 48 -2.90 22.32 -3.13
N TYR A 49 -3.67 23.20 -3.78
CA TYR A 49 -4.47 23.00 -4.97
C TYR A 49 -3.84 23.51 -6.29
N SER A 50 -2.64 24.09 -6.26
CA SER A 50 -1.97 24.55 -7.48
C SER A 50 -1.68 23.39 -8.43
N LEU A 51 -1.90 23.61 -9.73
CA LEU A 51 -1.71 22.60 -10.78
C LEU A 51 -0.28 22.04 -10.78
N GLU A 52 0.70 22.91 -10.57
CA GLU A 52 2.13 22.57 -10.50
C GLU A 52 2.44 21.58 -9.38
N PHE A 53 1.88 21.83 -8.18
CA PHE A 53 2.06 20.96 -7.04
C PHE A 53 1.40 19.59 -7.24
N SER A 54 0.28 19.55 -7.96
CA SER A 54 -0.42 18.30 -8.29
C SER A 54 0.40 17.42 -9.25
N ILE A 55 1.05 18.01 -10.25
CA ILE A 55 1.92 17.29 -11.20
C ILE A 55 3.16 16.76 -10.49
N ILE A 56 3.82 17.60 -9.66
CA ILE A 56 4.98 17.19 -8.87
C ILE A 56 4.62 16.08 -7.90
N ARG A 57 3.47 16.17 -7.22
CA ARG A 57 3.00 15.12 -6.31
C ARG A 57 2.70 13.81 -7.04
N GLY A 58 2.08 13.88 -8.21
CA GLY A 58 1.82 12.71 -9.05
C GLY A 58 3.12 12.02 -9.48
N PHE A 59 4.09 12.80 -9.96
CA PHE A 59 5.41 12.30 -10.32
C PHE A 59 6.15 11.69 -9.13
N ASN A 60 6.16 12.38 -7.99
CA ASN A 60 6.75 11.87 -6.75
C ASN A 60 6.13 10.54 -6.32
N THR A 61 4.80 10.44 -6.34
CA THR A 61 4.07 9.20 -6.00
C THR A 61 4.48 8.05 -6.93
N TRP A 62 4.64 8.34 -8.22
CA TRP A 62 5.10 7.35 -9.19
C TRP A 62 6.55 6.91 -8.93
N CYS A 63 7.46 7.85 -8.63
CA CYS A 63 8.83 7.55 -8.23
C CYS A 63 8.87 6.68 -6.96
N TRP A 64 8.05 6.98 -5.96
CA TRP A 64 7.92 6.17 -4.74
C TRP A 64 7.42 4.76 -5.04
N MET A 65 6.38 4.62 -5.88
CA MET A 65 5.90 3.30 -6.31
C MET A 65 7.01 2.47 -6.96
N LEU A 66 7.76 3.05 -7.91
CA LEU A 66 8.86 2.36 -8.58
C LEU A 66 9.99 2.00 -7.61
N ALA A 67 10.32 2.91 -6.69
CA ALA A 67 11.33 2.66 -5.65
C ALA A 67 10.92 1.50 -4.74
N PHE A 68 9.68 1.48 -4.25
CA PHE A 68 9.18 0.39 -3.41
C PHE A 68 9.12 -0.93 -4.16
N ILE A 69 8.66 -0.96 -5.41
CA ILE A 69 8.62 -2.18 -6.24
C ILE A 69 10.03 -2.70 -6.51
N GLY A 70 10.97 -1.83 -6.88
CA GLY A 70 12.36 -2.21 -7.15
C GLY A 70 13.10 -2.67 -5.89
N LEU A 71 12.83 -2.06 -4.74
CA LEU A 71 13.44 -2.41 -3.46
C LEU A 71 12.83 -3.70 -2.89
N ALA A 72 11.50 -3.87 -2.98
CA ALA A 72 10.81 -5.10 -2.62
C ALA A 72 11.24 -6.28 -3.53
N GLY A 73 11.36 -6.06 -4.84
CA GLY A 73 11.85 -7.08 -5.77
C GLY A 73 13.29 -7.51 -5.52
N ALA A 74 14.11 -6.68 -4.87
CA ALA A 74 15.52 -6.96 -4.64
C ALA A 74 15.81 -7.50 -3.22
N TYR A 75 15.10 -7.00 -2.20
CA TYR A 75 15.33 -7.37 -0.79
C TYR A 75 14.21 -8.26 -0.22
N LEU A 76 12.99 -8.20 -0.73
CA LEU A 76 11.85 -9.02 -0.29
C LEU A 76 11.60 -10.24 -1.20
N ASN A 77 12.50 -10.53 -2.15
CA ASN A 77 12.43 -11.72 -2.99
C ASN A 77 12.99 -12.96 -2.27
N PHE A 78 12.52 -13.21 -1.05
CA PHE A 78 12.81 -14.42 -0.29
C PHE A 78 11.53 -15.22 -0.09
N ASN A 79 11.61 -16.54 -0.29
CA ASN A 79 10.48 -17.43 -0.15
C ASN A 79 10.39 -17.92 1.30
N ASN A 80 9.69 -17.18 2.15
CA ASN A 80 9.42 -17.59 3.55
C ASN A 80 7.95 -18.01 3.70
N SER A 81 7.71 -19.03 4.53
CA SER A 81 6.37 -19.50 4.91
C SER A 81 5.49 -18.37 5.45
N PHE A 82 6.08 -17.45 6.22
CA PHE A 82 5.41 -16.24 6.71
C PHE A 82 5.00 -15.29 5.57
N LEU A 83 5.83 -15.14 4.53
CA LEU A 83 5.53 -14.26 3.39
C LEU A 83 4.38 -14.84 2.55
N LYS A 84 4.33 -16.17 2.40
CA LYS A 84 3.22 -16.87 1.76
C LYS A 84 1.92 -16.65 2.53
N TYR A 85 1.95 -16.81 3.84
CA TYR A 85 0.81 -16.54 4.73
C TYR A 85 0.36 -15.07 4.66
N ALA A 86 1.29 -14.11 4.73
CA ALA A 86 0.97 -12.69 4.64
C ALA A 86 0.41 -12.30 3.27
N SER A 87 0.92 -12.88 2.19
CA SER A 87 0.41 -12.67 0.83
C SER A 87 -1.02 -13.22 0.67
N GLU A 88 -1.29 -14.40 1.22
CA GLU A 88 -2.62 -15.00 1.30
C GLU A 88 -3.59 -14.14 2.14
N ALA A 89 -3.11 -13.54 3.24
CA ALA A 89 -3.89 -12.65 4.09
C ALA A 89 -4.11 -11.25 3.50
N ALA A 90 -3.22 -10.78 2.61
CA ALA A 90 -3.26 -9.41 2.08
C ALA A 90 -4.55 -9.12 1.28
N LEU A 91 -5.02 -10.08 0.48
CA LEU A 91 -6.19 -9.88 -0.37
C LEU A 91 -7.51 -9.79 0.45
N PRO A 92 -7.80 -10.70 1.40
CA PRO A 92 -8.90 -10.53 2.35
C PRO A 92 -8.77 -9.26 3.20
N PHE A 93 -7.57 -8.95 3.68
CA PHE A 93 -7.31 -7.76 4.49
C PHE A 93 -7.68 -6.49 3.70
N TYR A 94 -7.26 -6.39 2.44
CA TYR A 94 -7.57 -5.26 1.57
C TYR A 94 -9.08 -5.02 1.41
N ILE A 95 -9.85 -6.09 1.18
CA ILE A 95 -11.30 -6.00 0.98
C ILE A 95 -12.04 -5.63 2.29
N LEU A 96 -11.65 -6.24 3.41
CA LEU A 96 -12.30 -6.04 4.70
C LEU A 96 -11.89 -4.73 5.38
N HIS A 97 -10.69 -4.24 5.11
CA HIS A 97 -10.15 -3.06 5.78
C HIS A 97 -11.04 -1.84 5.59
N GLN A 98 -11.47 -1.55 4.36
CA GLN A 98 -12.30 -0.39 4.09
C GLN A 98 -13.67 -0.49 4.77
N SER A 99 -14.32 -1.65 4.76
CA SER A 99 -15.64 -1.82 5.39
C SER A 99 -15.56 -1.74 6.91
N VAL A 100 -14.58 -2.41 7.53
CA VAL A 100 -14.37 -2.39 8.98
C VAL A 100 -14.06 -0.98 9.47
N ILE A 101 -13.18 -0.24 8.78
CA ILE A 101 -12.86 1.14 9.16
C ILE A 101 -14.06 2.07 9.07
N VAL A 102 -14.90 1.94 8.03
CA VAL A 102 -16.10 2.79 7.90
C VAL A 102 -17.09 2.49 9.02
N ILE A 103 -17.32 1.21 9.34
CA ILE A 103 -18.22 0.82 10.44
C ILE A 103 -17.69 1.34 11.77
N LEU A 104 -16.42 1.09 12.10
CA LEU A 104 -15.82 1.57 13.35
C LEU A 104 -15.74 3.09 13.42
N GLY A 105 -15.41 3.74 12.30
CA GLY A 105 -15.37 5.18 12.18
C GLY A 105 -16.73 5.82 12.44
N TYR A 106 -17.82 5.17 12.03
CA TYR A 106 -19.19 5.60 12.35
C TYR A 106 -19.45 5.58 13.85
N PHE A 107 -19.07 4.51 14.56
CA PHE A 107 -19.25 4.41 16.02
C PHE A 107 -18.36 5.37 16.82
N ILE A 108 -17.09 5.55 16.41
CA ILE A 108 -16.11 6.38 17.12
C ILE A 108 -16.32 7.89 16.85
N ARG A 109 -17.09 8.23 15.80
CA ARG A 109 -17.36 9.62 15.41
C ARG A 109 -17.93 10.44 16.56
N GLU A 110 -18.88 9.87 17.32
CA GLU A 110 -19.63 10.56 18.37
C GLU A 110 -18.87 10.74 19.68
N TRP A 111 -17.71 10.10 19.85
CA TRP A 111 -16.94 10.19 21.09
C TRP A 111 -16.27 11.55 21.23
N ASP A 112 -16.25 12.15 22.42
CA ASP A 112 -15.59 13.45 22.66
C ASP A 112 -14.08 13.29 22.92
N LEU A 113 -13.40 12.59 22.01
CA LEU A 113 -11.95 12.38 22.05
C LEU A 113 -11.24 13.19 20.98
N ALA A 114 -10.02 13.62 21.30
CA ALA A 114 -9.10 14.22 20.33
C ALA A 114 -8.87 13.28 19.13
N VAL A 115 -8.57 13.88 17.97
CA VAL A 115 -8.43 13.16 16.68
C VAL A 115 -7.34 12.07 16.73
N PHE A 116 -6.24 12.34 17.42
CA PHE A 116 -5.09 11.45 17.46
C PHE A 116 -5.35 10.16 18.26
N PRO A 117 -5.90 10.19 19.50
CA PRO A 117 -6.36 8.99 20.20
C PRO A 117 -7.40 8.18 19.42
N LYS A 118 -8.37 8.87 18.79
CA LYS A 118 -9.39 8.20 17.95
C LYS A 118 -8.75 7.43 16.81
N TYR A 119 -7.75 8.00 16.16
CA TYR A 119 -7.04 7.34 15.06
C TYR A 119 -6.30 6.09 15.52
N ILE A 120 -5.53 6.17 16.61
CA ILE A 120 -4.81 5.01 17.16
C ILE A 120 -5.78 3.91 17.55
N LEU A 121 -6.87 4.26 18.24
CA LEU A 121 -7.88 3.31 18.67
C LEU A 121 -8.57 2.65 17.46
N LEU A 122 -8.98 3.43 16.47
CA LEU A 122 -9.58 2.94 15.23
C LEU A 122 -8.62 2.00 14.49
N ALA A 123 -7.35 2.37 14.36
CA ALA A 123 -6.34 1.55 13.70
C ALA A 123 -6.11 0.22 14.44
N SER A 124 -5.94 0.24 15.76
CA SER A 124 -5.76 -0.97 16.55
C SER A 124 -6.99 -1.88 16.54
N VAL A 125 -8.19 -1.33 16.74
CA VAL A 125 -9.43 -2.12 16.76
C VAL A 125 -9.74 -2.70 15.39
N SER A 126 -9.58 -1.91 14.31
CA SER A 126 -9.78 -2.42 12.95
C SER A 126 -8.82 -3.55 12.63
N PHE A 127 -7.53 -3.41 12.98
CA PHE A 127 -6.53 -4.46 12.77
C PHE A 127 -6.91 -5.77 13.50
N VAL A 128 -7.31 -5.69 14.77
CA VAL A 128 -7.73 -6.85 15.56
C VAL A 128 -8.97 -7.51 14.95
N ILE A 129 -9.97 -6.74 14.54
CA ILE A 129 -11.19 -7.27 13.94
C ILE A 129 -10.89 -7.95 12.61
N ILE A 130 -10.07 -7.33 11.74
CA ILE A 130 -9.72 -7.91 10.44
C ILE A 130 -8.92 -9.21 10.64
N MET A 131 -7.98 -9.24 11.58
CA MET A 131 -7.24 -10.46 11.94
C MET A 131 -8.17 -11.56 12.46
N ALA A 132 -9.11 -11.23 13.35
CA ALA A 132 -10.09 -12.18 13.86
C ALA A 132 -11.02 -12.71 12.76
N LEU A 133 -11.45 -11.86 11.83
CA LEU A 133 -12.24 -12.26 10.66
C LEU A 133 -11.42 -13.14 9.71
N TYR A 134 -10.13 -12.83 9.50
CA TYR A 134 -9.24 -13.64 8.69
C TYR A 134 -9.02 -15.04 9.30
N GLU A 135 -8.69 -15.13 10.59
CA GLU A 135 -8.51 -16.43 11.26
C GLU A 135 -9.81 -17.22 11.40
N GLY A 136 -10.93 -16.55 11.68
CA GLY A 136 -12.22 -17.19 11.93
C GLY A 136 -12.99 -17.59 10.67
N ILE A 137 -12.97 -16.76 9.63
CA ILE A 137 -13.72 -16.97 8.39
C ILE A 137 -12.79 -17.52 7.32
N VAL A 138 -11.75 -16.78 6.94
CA VAL A 138 -10.94 -17.11 5.76
C VAL A 138 -10.18 -18.41 5.91
N LYS A 139 -9.59 -18.66 7.09
CA LYS A 139 -8.86 -19.91 7.37
C LYS A 139 -9.79 -21.13 7.50
N ARG A 140 -11.07 -20.92 7.82
CA ARG A 140 -12.03 -21.99 8.14
C ARG A 140 -12.89 -22.42 6.94
N THR A 141 -13.18 -21.52 6.00
CA THR A 141 -13.95 -21.85 4.78
C THR A 141 -13.04 -22.15 3.57
N ASN A 142 -13.13 -23.39 3.07
CA ASN A 142 -12.42 -23.85 1.86
C ASN A 142 -12.81 -23.08 0.58
N VAL A 143 -14.00 -22.45 0.57
CA VAL A 143 -14.52 -21.68 -0.58
C VAL A 143 -13.78 -20.35 -0.74
N THR A 144 -13.47 -19.66 0.36
CA THR A 144 -12.63 -18.45 0.33
C THR A 144 -11.19 -18.80 -0.02
N ARG A 145 -10.67 -19.93 0.48
CA ARG A 145 -9.34 -20.44 0.10
C ARG A 145 -9.19 -20.65 -1.41
N LEU A 146 -10.24 -21.13 -2.08
CA LEU A 146 -10.31 -21.29 -3.53
C LEU A 146 -10.46 -19.95 -4.28
N LEU A 147 -11.36 -19.07 -3.82
CA LEU A 147 -11.62 -17.75 -4.42
C LEU A 147 -10.41 -16.79 -4.33
N PHE A 148 -9.61 -16.91 -3.26
CA PHE A 148 -8.40 -16.12 -3.05
C PHE A 148 -7.15 -16.77 -3.67
N GLY A 149 -7.29 -17.86 -4.43
CA GLY A 149 -6.19 -18.45 -5.21
C GLY A 149 -5.09 -19.10 -4.37
N MET A 150 -5.37 -19.44 -3.11
CA MET A 150 -4.38 -20.11 -2.27
C MET A 150 -4.27 -21.55 -2.76
N LYS A 151 -3.09 -21.94 -3.25
CA LYS A 151 -2.84 -23.29 -3.78
C LYS A 151 -3.28 -24.33 -2.73
N GLY A 152 -4.20 -25.20 -3.16
CA GLY A 152 -4.54 -26.44 -2.48
C GLY A 152 -3.28 -27.23 -2.16
#